data_AF-A0A1Q6KKG7-F1
#
_entry.id   AF-A0A1Q6KKG7-F1
#
_cell.length_a   1.000
_cell.length_b   1.000
_cell.length_c   1.000
_cell.angle_alpha   90.00
_cell.angle_beta   90.00
_cell.angle_gamma   90.00
#
_symmetry.space_group_name_H-M   'P 1'
#
loop_
_entity.id
_entity.type
_entity.pdbx_description
1 polymer ?
#
loop_
_entity_poly.entity_id
_entity_poly.type
_entity_poly.pdbx_seq_one_letter_code
_entity_poly.pdbx_strand_id
1 'polypeptide(L)'
;MNRNEFIIELYFIKKMKQKEIAKELNISKYIVSRVVTKDTRYEEEKEKRKQESINRHNRKKTESILKKRKKMQDEYAILKKQHIEASKELSGGKKYISNRAFRNWNTSIYRYDRKTKSYKLKNNINVSKDIPRRIKW
;
A
#
# COMPACT_ATOMS: atom_id res chain seq x y z
N MET A 1 -15.63 54.39 -11.16
CA MET A 1 -14.58 53.43 -11.58
C MET A 1 -14.64 53.25 -13.07
N ASN A 2 -13.51 53.43 -13.75
CA ASN A 2 -13.37 53.17 -15.17
C ASN A 2 -13.29 51.64 -15.41
N ARG A 3 -13.79 51.15 -16.55
CA ARG A 3 -13.74 49.72 -16.92
C ARG A 3 -12.32 49.14 -16.85
N ASN A 4 -11.32 49.95 -17.18
CA ASN A 4 -9.91 49.51 -17.14
C ASN A 4 -9.40 49.34 -15.69
N GLU A 5 -9.80 50.22 -14.77
CA GLU A 5 -9.42 50.11 -13.35
C GLU A 5 -10.01 48.83 -12.73
N PHE A 6 -11.26 48.51 -13.08
CA PHE A 6 -11.90 47.28 -12.63
C PHE A 6 -11.18 46.02 -13.15
N ILE A 7 -10.71 46.04 -14.41
CA ILE A 7 -9.90 44.95 -14.97
C ILE A 7 -8.58 44.79 -14.19
N ILE A 8 -7.91 45.90 -13.85
CA ILE A 8 -6.66 45.91 -13.08
C ILE A 8 -6.90 45.36 -11.67
N GLU A 9 -7.97 45.79 -11.00
CA GLU A 9 -8.34 45.29 -9.67
C GLU A 9 -8.63 43.78 -9.69
N LEU A 10 -9.43 43.29 -10.63
CA LEU A 10 -9.72 41.86 -10.76
C LEU A 10 -8.45 41.03 -11.01
N TYR A 11 -7.49 41.56 -11.78
CA TYR A 11 -6.26 40.85 -12.11
C TYR A 11 -5.24 40.87 -10.97
N PHE A 12 -4.95 42.03 -10.39
CA PHE A 12 -3.87 42.16 -9.39
C PHE A 12 -4.31 41.89 -7.96
N ILE A 13 -5.52 42.31 -7.58
CA ILE A 13 -6.06 42.17 -6.23
C ILE A 13 -6.79 40.83 -6.10
N LYS A 14 -7.80 40.59 -6.95
CA LYS A 14 -8.57 39.32 -6.89
C LYS A 14 -7.84 38.13 -7.53
N LYS A 15 -6.66 38.34 -8.11
CA LYS A 15 -5.79 37.31 -8.73
C LYS A 15 -6.48 36.46 -9.80
N MET A 16 -7.55 36.96 -10.42
CA MET A 16 -8.30 36.23 -11.43
C MET A 16 -7.49 36.03 -12.71
N LYS A 17 -7.82 35.01 -13.50
CA LYS A 17 -7.22 34.82 -14.83
C LYS A 17 -7.89 35.75 -15.83
N GLN A 18 -7.14 36.21 -16.83
CA GLN A 18 -7.68 37.06 -17.90
C GLN A 18 -8.91 36.44 -18.62
N LYS A 19 -8.97 35.10 -18.72
CA LYS A 19 -10.13 34.38 -19.29
C LYS A 19 -11.37 34.47 -18.40
N GLU A 20 -11.19 34.45 -17.08
CA GLU A 20 -12.29 34.56 -16.11
C GLU A 20 -12.82 35.99 -16.08
N ILE A 21 -11.92 36.98 -16.05
CA ILE A 21 -12.24 38.41 -16.15
C ILE A 21 -13.02 38.71 -17.44
N ALA A 22 -12.57 38.15 -18.57
CA ALA A 22 -13.25 38.33 -19.86
C ALA A 22 -14.69 37.80 -19.85
N LYS A 23 -14.92 36.66 -19.19
CA LYS A 23 -16.26 36.08 -19.05
C LYS A 23 -17.14 36.91 -18.12
N GLU A 24 -16.60 37.33 -16.97
CA GLU A 24 -17.33 38.12 -15.96
C GLU A 24 -17.78 39.47 -16.52
N LEU A 25 -16.93 40.12 -17.31
CA LEU A 25 -17.23 41.42 -17.91
C LEU A 25 -17.89 41.33 -19.30
N ASN A 26 -18.13 40.12 -19.81
CA ASN A 26 -18.62 39.86 -21.16
C ASN A 26 -17.86 40.63 -22.25
N ILE A 27 -16.53 40.65 -22.16
CA ILE A 27 -15.64 41.33 -23.11
C ILE A 27 -14.66 40.35 -23.73
N SER A 28 -14.09 40.73 -24.87
CA SER A 28 -13.01 39.94 -25.48
C SER A 28 -11.78 39.88 -24.56
N LYS A 29 -11.20 38.68 -24.44
CA LYS A 29 -9.93 38.44 -23.74
C LYS A 29 -8.82 39.38 -24.22
N TYR A 30 -8.83 39.76 -25.49
CA TYR A 30 -7.85 40.69 -26.05
C TYR A 30 -7.89 42.07 -25.37
N ILE A 31 -9.08 42.57 -25.02
CA ILE A 31 -9.24 43.84 -24.32
C ILE A 31 -8.63 43.75 -22.93
N VAL A 32 -8.93 42.68 -22.20
CA VAL A 32 -8.34 42.41 -20.87
C VAL A 32 -6.82 42.32 -20.95
N SER A 33 -6.30 41.56 -21.91
CA SER A 33 -4.85 41.44 -22.12
C SER A 33 -4.20 42.80 -22.36
N ARG A 34 -4.74 43.61 -23.27
CA ARG A 34 -4.19 44.94 -23.57
C ARG A 34 -4.17 45.88 -22.37
N VAL A 35 -5.22 45.86 -21.54
CA VAL A 35 -5.31 46.71 -20.35
C VAL A 35 -4.27 46.28 -19.32
N VAL A 36 -4.21 44.97 -19.04
CA VAL A 36 -3.30 44.42 -18.03
C VAL A 36 -1.83 44.58 -18.44
N THR A 37 -1.48 44.37 -19.72
CA THR A 37 -0.08 44.49 -20.20
C THR A 37 0.45 45.92 -20.20
N LYS A 38 -0.42 46.92 -20.18
CA LYS A 38 -0.01 48.33 -20.11
C LYS A 38 0.38 48.75 -18.69
N ASP A 39 -0.02 47.98 -17.68
CA ASP A 39 0.33 48.24 -16.29
C ASP A 39 1.78 47.83 -16.02
N THR A 40 2.53 48.67 -15.32
CA THR A 40 3.95 48.44 -15.01
C THR A 40 4.17 47.21 -14.12
N ARG A 41 3.18 46.84 -13.30
CA ARG A 41 3.24 45.69 -12.37
C ARG A 41 3.06 44.35 -13.07
N TYR A 42 2.68 44.36 -14.35
CA TYR A 42 2.31 43.15 -15.08
C TYR A 42 3.44 42.12 -15.18
N GLU A 43 4.66 42.56 -15.51
CA GLU A 43 5.77 41.63 -15.71
C GLU A 43 6.17 40.93 -14.40
N GLU A 44 6.15 41.64 -13.27
CA GLU A 44 6.40 41.04 -11.96
C GLU A 44 5.32 40.02 -11.58
N GLU A 45 4.05 40.38 -11.75
CA GLU A 45 2.91 39.49 -11.46
C GLU A 45 2.90 38.25 -12.36
N LYS A 46 3.28 38.41 -13.64
CA LYS A 46 3.39 37.32 -14.61
C LYS A 46 4.47 36.31 -14.22
N GLU A 47 5.64 36.76 -13.80
CA GLU A 47 6.69 35.85 -13.33
C GLU A 47 6.29 35.18 -12.01
N LYS A 48 5.67 35.91 -11.07
CA LYS A 48 5.11 35.31 -9.83
C LYS A 48 4.13 34.17 -10.13
N ARG A 49 3.14 34.41 -10.99
CA ARG A 49 2.15 33.39 -11.38
C ARG A 49 2.77 32.19 -12.10
N LYS A 50 3.83 32.39 -12.88
CA LYS A 50 4.59 31.31 -13.51
C LYS A 50 5.29 30.45 -12.46
N GLN A 51 5.98 31.06 -11.51
CA GLN A 51 6.63 30.34 -10.40
C GLN A 51 5.63 29.58 -9.53
N GLU A 52 4.48 30.20 -9.19
CA GLU A 52 3.40 29.51 -8.47
C GLU A 52 2.86 28.30 -9.23
N SER A 53 2.71 28.40 -10.55
CA SER A 53 2.27 27.30 -11.40
C SER A 53 3.27 26.14 -11.39
N ILE A 54 4.57 26.45 -11.51
CA ILE A 54 5.65 25.46 -11.44
C ILE A 54 5.65 24.77 -10.08
N ASN A 55 5.59 25.55 -8.98
CA ASN A 55 5.56 25.02 -7.62
C ASN A 55 4.35 24.12 -7.38
N ARG A 56 3.17 24.53 -7.85
CA ARG A 56 1.94 23.72 -7.76
C ARG A 56 2.07 22.42 -8.54
N HIS A 57 2.66 22.46 -9.74
CA HIS A 57 2.89 21.27 -10.55
C HIS A 57 3.87 20.31 -9.86
N ASN A 58 5.00 20.82 -9.37
CA ASN A 58 6.01 20.02 -8.66
C ASN A 58 5.42 19.36 -7.41
N ARG A 59 4.65 20.11 -6.61
CA ARG A 59 3.96 19.56 -5.43
C ARG A 59 3.03 18.40 -5.81
N LYS A 60 2.17 18.57 -6.82
CA LYS A 60 1.26 17.50 -7.29
C LYS A 60 2.03 16.28 -7.80
N LYS A 61 3.14 16.50 -8.51
CA LYS A 61 4.00 15.41 -9.01
C LYS A 61 4.60 14.62 -7.84
N THR A 62 5.14 15.32 -6.84
CA THR A 62 5.71 14.70 -5.63
C THR A 62 4.65 13.91 -4.86
N GLU A 63 3.47 14.50 -4.60
CA GLU A 63 2.35 13.83 -3.93
C GLU A 63 1.93 12.54 -4.67
N SER A 64 1.85 12.59 -6.01
CA SER A 64 1.52 11.43 -6.85
C SER A 64 2.58 10.32 -6.75
N ILE A 65 3.87 10.68 -6.79
CA ILE A 65 4.98 9.73 -6.64
C ILE A 65 4.94 9.06 -5.26
N LEU A 66 4.76 9.85 -4.19
CA LEU A 66 4.68 9.34 -2.82
C LEU A 66 3.49 8.38 -2.65
N LYS A 67 2.32 8.72 -3.20
CA LYS A 67 1.14 7.86 -3.17
C LYS A 67 1.39 6.51 -3.88
N LYS A 68 2.06 6.53 -5.04
CA LYS A 68 2.44 5.30 -5.77
C LYS A 68 3.42 4.44 -4.98
N ARG A 69 4.44 5.04 -4.38
CA ARG A 69 5.44 4.34 -3.55
C ARG A 69 4.79 3.67 -2.34
N LYS A 70 3.90 4.38 -1.64
CA LYS A 70 3.14 3.83 -0.51
C LYS A 70 2.30 2.63 -0.93
N LYS A 71 1.55 2.74 -2.03
CA LYS A 71 0.74 1.63 -2.58
C LYS A 71 1.59 0.39 -2.88
N MET A 72 2.76 0.55 -3.51
CA MET A 72 3.66 -0.58 -3.76
C MET A 72 4.19 -1.22 -2.48
N GLN A 73 4.52 -0.44 -1.45
CA GLN A 73 4.95 -0.99 -0.16
C GLN A 73 3.83 -1.78 0.52
N ASP A 74 2.61 -1.25 0.49
CA ASP A 74 1.43 -1.92 1.05
C ASP A 74 1.14 -3.24 0.29
N GLU A 75 1.17 -3.21 -1.05
CA GLU A 75 0.99 -4.39 -1.90
C GLU A 75 2.09 -5.45 -1.68
N TYR A 76 3.35 -5.04 -1.56
CA TYR A 76 4.46 -5.93 -1.27
C TYR A 76 4.32 -6.58 0.12
N ALA A 77 3.88 -5.84 1.13
CA ALA A 77 3.63 -6.37 2.46
C ALA A 77 2.51 -7.42 2.45
N ILE A 78 1.43 -7.18 1.70
CA ILE A 78 0.33 -8.14 1.50
C ILE A 78 0.85 -9.40 0.81
N LEU A 79 1.58 -9.24 -0.30
CA LEU A 79 2.13 -10.36 -1.08
C LEU A 79 3.08 -11.21 -0.22
N LYS A 80 3.97 -10.57 0.55
CA LYS A 80 4.88 -11.25 1.47
C LYS A 80 4.11 -12.06 2.52
N LYS A 81 3.02 -11.52 3.08
CA LYS A 81 2.17 -12.24 4.03
C LYS A 81 1.52 -13.46 3.39
N GLN A 82 0.96 -13.31 2.19
CA GLN A 82 0.37 -14.42 1.43
C GLN A 82 1.40 -15.53 1.14
N HIS A 83 2.62 -15.17 0.74
CA HIS A 83 3.68 -16.15 0.54
C HIS A 83 4.06 -16.89 1.82
N ILE A 84 4.11 -16.20 2.96
CA ILE A 84 4.39 -16.84 4.25
C ILE A 84 3.27 -17.81 4.63
N GLU A 85 2.01 -17.43 4.45
CA GLU A 85 0.84 -18.28 4.71
C GLU A 85 0.84 -19.50 3.80
N ALA A 86 0.98 -19.31 2.49
CA ALA A 86 1.06 -20.41 1.53
C ALA A 86 2.23 -21.36 1.84
N SER A 87 3.40 -20.81 2.22
CA SER A 87 4.55 -21.63 2.61
C SER A 87 4.26 -22.45 3.87
N LYS A 88 3.53 -21.90 4.85
CA LYS A 88 3.12 -22.63 6.07
C LYS A 88 2.12 -23.75 5.75
N GLU A 89 1.17 -23.49 4.86
CA GLU A 89 0.19 -24.48 4.41
C GLU A 89 0.86 -25.62 3.65
N LEU A 90 1.72 -25.29 2.67
CA LEU A 90 2.41 -26.26 1.82
C LEU A 90 3.50 -27.05 2.56
N SER A 91 4.23 -26.42 3.49
CA SER A 91 5.25 -27.13 4.29
C SER A 91 4.65 -28.17 5.24
N GLY A 92 3.32 -28.27 5.34
CA GLY A 92 2.63 -29.20 6.22
C GLY A 92 2.84 -28.93 7.71
N GLY A 93 3.55 -27.85 8.07
CA GLY A 93 4.11 -27.60 9.39
C GLY A 93 5.19 -28.61 9.80
N LYS A 94 5.97 -28.30 10.85
CA LYS A 94 6.87 -29.27 11.50
C LYS A 94 6.04 -30.31 12.27
N LYS A 95 5.33 -31.18 11.55
CA LYS A 95 4.57 -32.28 12.14
C LYS A 95 5.57 -33.36 12.53
N TYR A 96 5.91 -33.41 13.82
CA TYR A 96 6.48 -34.62 14.38
C TYR A 96 5.56 -35.80 14.03
N ILE A 97 6.14 -36.92 13.62
CA ILE A 97 5.37 -38.13 13.33
C ILE A 97 4.44 -38.42 14.51
N SER A 98 3.14 -38.55 14.27
CA SER A 98 2.21 -38.85 15.36
C SER A 98 2.55 -40.22 15.95
N ASN A 99 2.32 -40.43 17.24
CA ASN A 99 2.54 -41.74 17.89
C ASN A 99 1.84 -42.87 17.12
N ARG A 100 0.66 -42.59 16.56
CA ARG A 100 -0.09 -43.56 15.75
C ARG A 100 0.57 -43.85 14.41
N ALA A 101 1.01 -42.82 13.68
CA ALA A 101 1.78 -43.00 12.45
C ALA A 101 3.08 -43.75 12.71
N PHE A 102 3.79 -43.42 13.80
CA PHE A 102 5.01 -44.12 14.23
C PHE A 102 4.75 -45.61 14.49
N ARG A 103 3.68 -45.96 15.21
CA ARG A 103 3.27 -47.36 15.44
C ARG A 103 2.87 -48.08 14.16
N ASN A 104 2.20 -47.39 13.24
CA ASN A 104 1.79 -47.99 11.96
C ASN A 104 2.98 -48.26 11.04
N TRP A 105 4.02 -47.42 11.10
CA TRP A 105 5.27 -47.66 10.38
C TRP A 105 6.16 -48.69 11.09
N ASN A 106 6.07 -48.80 12.41
CA ASN A 106 6.84 -49.71 13.24
C ASN A 106 5.95 -50.72 13.96
N THR A 107 5.16 -51.50 13.23
CA THR A 107 4.18 -52.42 13.84
C THR A 107 4.84 -53.54 14.65
N SER A 108 6.03 -53.97 14.26
CA SER A 108 6.75 -55.10 14.84
C SER A 108 7.20 -54.90 16.29
N ILE A 109 7.43 -53.64 16.71
CA ILE A 109 7.95 -53.32 18.05
C ILE A 109 6.85 -53.20 19.11
N TYR A 110 5.58 -53.18 18.69
CA TYR A 110 4.42 -53.03 19.58
C TYR A 110 3.61 -54.32 19.68
N ARG A 111 2.99 -54.55 20.85
CA ARG A 111 1.99 -55.58 21.08
C ARG A 111 0.66 -54.93 21.45
N TYR A 112 -0.43 -55.41 20.86
CA TYR A 112 -1.77 -54.94 21.24
C TYR A 112 -2.21 -55.57 22.56
N ASP A 113 -2.66 -54.74 23.49
CA ASP A 113 -3.29 -55.15 24.73
C ASP A 113 -4.80 -54.95 24.63
N ARG A 114 -5.55 -56.07 24.59
CA ARG A 114 -7.01 -56.08 24.51
C ARG A 114 -7.67 -55.52 25.76
N LYS A 115 -7.08 -55.67 26.95
CA LYS A 115 -7.66 -55.21 28.23
C LYS A 115 -7.66 -53.69 28.30
N THR A 116 -6.53 -53.08 27.96
CA THR A 116 -6.35 -51.63 28.03
C THR A 116 -6.62 -50.90 26.73
N LYS A 117 -7.04 -51.63 25.67
CA LYS A 117 -7.26 -51.13 24.30
C LYS A 117 -6.12 -50.21 23.84
N SER A 118 -4.89 -50.69 23.95
CA SER A 118 -3.69 -49.89 23.63
C SER A 118 -2.52 -50.74 23.16
N TYR A 119 -1.64 -50.16 22.35
CA TYR A 119 -0.34 -50.74 22.01
C TYR A 119 0.69 -50.48 23.09
N LYS A 120 1.44 -51.52 23.46
CA LYS A 120 2.57 -51.46 24.40
C LYS A 120 3.84 -51.88 23.68
N LEU A 121 4.93 -51.16 23.92
CA LEU A 121 6.25 -51.54 23.42
C LEU A 121 6.64 -52.91 23.99
N LYS A 122 7.26 -53.76 23.17
CA LYS A 122 7.76 -55.06 23.63
C LYS A 122 8.95 -54.85 24.58
N ASN A 123 8.96 -55.60 25.69
CA ASN A 123 9.96 -55.45 26.75
C ASN A 123 11.40 -55.80 26.32
N ASN A 124 11.57 -56.53 25.21
CA ASN A 124 12.87 -56.95 24.70
C ASN A 124 13.55 -55.92 23.79
N ILE A 125 13.00 -54.70 23.66
CA ILE A 125 13.50 -53.66 22.78
C ILE A 125 13.92 -52.44 23.62
N ASN A 126 15.21 -52.11 23.54
CA ASN A 126 15.74 -50.87 24.11
C ASN A 126 15.47 -49.72 23.15
N VAL A 127 14.83 -48.66 23.65
CA VAL A 127 14.43 -47.49 22.86
C VAL A 127 14.84 -46.19 23.57
N SER A 128 15.05 -45.13 22.78
CA SER A 128 15.29 -43.79 23.31
C SER A 128 14.04 -43.21 24.00
N LYS A 129 14.23 -42.12 24.75
CA LYS A 129 13.16 -41.46 25.53
C LYS A 129 12.01 -40.95 24.66
N ASP A 130 12.29 -40.59 23.41
CA ASP A 130 11.30 -40.01 22.49
C ASP A 130 10.32 -41.05 21.92
N ILE A 131 10.58 -42.35 22.11
CA ILE A 131 9.74 -43.41 21.58
C ILE A 131 8.58 -43.71 22.55
N PRO A 132 7.32 -43.64 22.09
CA PRO A 132 6.16 -43.80 22.96
C PRO A 132 5.99 -45.25 23.45
N ARG A 133 6.20 -45.50 24.73
CA ARG A 133 6.06 -46.85 25.32
C ARG A 133 4.63 -47.41 25.29
N ARG A 134 3.63 -46.52 25.28
CA ARG A 134 2.21 -46.88 25.22
C ARG A 134 1.46 -45.92 24.31
N ILE A 135 0.62 -46.47 23.43
CA ILE A 135 -0.17 -45.71 22.46
C ILE A 135 -1.61 -46.21 22.54
N LYS A 136 -2.57 -45.33 22.84
CA LYS A 136 -3.99 -45.69 22.88
C LYS A 136 -4.49 -46.02 21.46
N TRP A 137 -5.41 -47.00 21.35
CA TRP A 137 -6.02 -47.40 20.09
C TRP A 137 -6.81 -46.27 19.42
#